data_AF-A0A436WEA5-F1
#
_entry.id   AF-A0A436WEA5-F1
#
_cell.length_a   1.000
_cell.length_b   1.000
_cell.length_c   1.000
_cell.angle_alpha   90.00
_cell.angle_beta   90.00
_cell.angle_gamma   90.00
#
_symmetry.space_group_name_H-M   'P 1'
#
loop_
_entity.id
_entity.type
_entity.pdbx_description
1 polymer ?
#
loop_
_entity_poly.entity_id
_entity_poly.type
_entity_poly.pdbx_seq_one_letter_code
_entity_poly.pdbx_strand_id
1 'polypeptide(L)'
;MTAGIASRVAMLALTGSLVMSSPLAVASGDAVVAARQASMKAMAAAAKTVAEMFDGKRAYDPAGFKAAAEALRARTGSALIGEFPAGTLGAPSGAK
;
A
#
# COMPACT_ATOMS: atom_id res chain seq x y z
N MET A 1 6.70 -37.97 -60.29
CA MET A 1 6.40 -38.57 -58.98
C MET A 1 6.91 -37.58 -57.93
N THR A 2 6.02 -36.73 -57.40
CA THR A 2 5.61 -36.68 -55.97
C THR A 2 6.77 -36.26 -55.03
N ALA A 3 6.69 -35.22 -54.19
CA ALA A 3 5.55 -34.52 -53.61
C ALA A 3 5.98 -33.12 -53.12
N GLY A 4 5.04 -32.17 -53.14
CA GLY A 4 5.22 -30.83 -52.58
C GLY A 4 5.27 -30.86 -51.06
N ILE A 5 6.21 -30.11 -50.49
CA ILE A 5 6.28 -29.89 -49.05
C ILE A 5 5.60 -28.55 -48.79
N ALA A 6 4.36 -28.68 -48.30
CA ALA A 6 3.50 -27.59 -47.95
C ALA A 6 4.13 -26.69 -46.89
N SER A 7 4.08 -25.39 -47.18
CA SER A 7 4.26 -24.29 -46.24
C SER A 7 3.44 -24.53 -44.97
N ARG A 8 4.10 -24.52 -43.81
CA ARG A 8 3.43 -24.30 -42.52
C ARG A 8 4.13 -23.14 -41.82
N VAL A 9 3.64 -21.96 -42.15
CA VAL A 9 3.74 -20.74 -41.36
C VAL A 9 3.22 -21.07 -39.95
N ALA A 10 4.13 -21.30 -39.01
CA ALA A 10 3.80 -21.29 -37.60
C ALA A 10 3.74 -19.83 -37.15
N MET A 11 2.53 -19.28 -37.21
CA MET A 11 2.19 -17.92 -36.88
C MET A 11 2.58 -17.62 -35.43
N LEU A 12 3.41 -16.58 -35.29
CA LEU A 12 3.80 -15.93 -34.05
C LEU A 12 2.54 -15.41 -33.32
N ALA A 13 2.22 -15.97 -32.16
CA ALA A 13 1.17 -15.44 -31.29
C ALA A 13 1.76 -15.12 -29.91
N LEU A 14 2.62 -14.10 -29.87
CA LEU A 14 3.01 -13.44 -28.62
C LEU A 14 1.88 -12.49 -28.23
N THR A 15 0.85 -13.01 -27.56
CA THR A 15 -0.14 -12.19 -26.85
C THR A 15 0.51 -11.62 -25.59
N GLY A 16 1.46 -10.71 -25.78
CA GLY A 16 1.89 -9.81 -24.73
C GLY A 16 0.78 -8.79 -24.53
N SER A 17 -0.07 -9.00 -23.53
CA SER A 17 -0.95 -7.94 -23.03
C SER A 17 -0.06 -6.79 -22.55
N LEU A 18 0.18 -5.80 -23.42
CA LEU A 18 0.69 -4.51 -22.98
C LEU A 18 -0.42 -3.88 -22.15
N VAL A 19 -0.36 -4.10 -20.84
CA VAL A 19 -1.07 -3.27 -19.88
C VAL A 19 -0.44 -1.88 -20.03
N MET A 20 -1.13 -1.00 -20.76
CA MET A 20 -0.78 0.41 -20.84
C MET A 20 -1.01 1.03 -19.45
N SER A 21 -0.04 0.86 -18.55
CA SER A 21 0.00 1.56 -17.28
C SER A 21 0.16 3.05 -17.60
N SER A 22 -0.94 3.79 -17.53
CA SER A 22 -0.92 5.24 -17.71
C SER A 22 0.00 5.86 -16.65
N PRO A 23 0.98 6.70 -17.03
CA PRO A 23 1.91 7.31 -16.07
C PRO A 23 1.21 8.16 -15.00
N LEU A 24 0.03 8.71 -15.31
CA LEU A 24 -0.84 9.41 -14.36
C LEU A 24 -1.36 8.49 -13.22
N ALA A 25 -1.65 7.22 -13.53
CA ALA A 25 -2.12 6.25 -12.55
C ALA A 25 -1.00 5.82 -11.58
N VAL A 26 0.24 5.71 -12.07
CA VAL A 26 1.43 5.40 -11.26
C VAL A 26 1.72 6.56 -10.30
N ALA A 27 1.73 7.80 -10.79
CA ALA A 27 1.95 8.98 -9.94
C ALA A 27 0.87 9.12 -8.84
N SER A 28 -0.38 8.78 -9.13
CA SER A 28 -1.44 8.74 -8.11
C SER A 28 -1.27 7.60 -7.11
N GLY A 29 -0.75 6.44 -7.55
CA GLY A 29 -0.48 5.29 -6.68
C GLY A 29 0.60 5.61 -5.65
N ASP A 30 1.71 6.20 -6.08
CA ASP A 30 2.82 6.58 -5.19
C ASP A 30 2.39 7.60 -4.12
N ALA A 31 1.55 8.58 -4.49
CA ALA A 31 1.01 9.54 -3.54
C ALA A 31 0.12 8.88 -2.48
N VAL A 32 -0.73 7.93 -2.88
CA VAL A 32 -1.56 7.15 -1.95
C VAL A 32 -0.70 6.31 -1.02
N VAL A 33 0.34 5.65 -1.55
CA VAL A 33 1.28 4.86 -0.76
C VAL A 33 2.03 5.73 0.25
N ALA A 34 2.50 6.91 -0.16
CA ALA A 34 3.17 7.85 0.74
C ALA A 34 2.23 8.34 1.86
N ALA A 35 0.98 8.65 1.53
CA ALA A 35 -0.03 9.05 2.51
C ALA A 35 -0.29 7.94 3.55
N ARG A 36 -0.45 6.69 3.09
CA ARG A 36 -0.60 5.52 3.97
C ARG A 36 0.59 5.36 4.91
N GLN A 37 1.81 5.45 4.40
CA GLN A 37 3.02 5.33 5.22
C GLN A 37 3.13 6.45 6.27
N ALA A 38 2.70 7.68 5.93
CA ALA A 38 2.62 8.77 6.88
C ALA A 38 1.58 8.49 7.99
N SER A 39 0.42 7.95 7.62
CA SER A 39 -0.63 7.51 8.56
C SER A 39 -0.11 6.43 9.51
N MET A 40 0.57 5.40 8.98
CA MET A 40 1.21 4.34 9.77
C MET A 40 2.22 4.88 10.78
N LYS A 41 3.08 5.81 10.35
CA LYS A 41 4.09 6.43 11.24
C LYS A 41 3.43 7.21 12.37
N ALA A 42 2.36 7.95 12.08
CA ALA A 42 1.62 8.69 13.08
C ALA A 42 0.96 7.75 14.11
N MET A 43 0.34 6.65 13.64
CA MET A 43 -0.22 5.65 14.54
C MET A 43 0.85 4.94 15.38
N ALA A 44 1.99 4.59 14.78
CA ALA A 44 3.11 3.99 15.51
C ALA A 44 3.64 4.93 16.62
N ALA A 45 3.74 6.23 16.35
CA ALA A 45 4.15 7.22 17.35
C ALA A 45 3.13 7.36 18.50
N ALA A 46 1.84 7.35 18.18
CA ALA A 46 0.77 7.40 19.18
C ALA A 46 0.75 6.12 20.03
N ALA A 47 0.83 4.94 19.39
CA ALA A 47 0.89 3.65 20.08
C ALA A 47 2.14 3.55 20.98
N LYS A 48 3.29 4.03 20.50
CA LYS A 48 4.53 4.10 21.30
C LYS A 48 4.36 4.97 22.55
N THR A 49 3.71 6.13 22.42
CA THR A 49 3.43 7.00 23.58
C THR A 49 2.62 6.28 24.64
N VAL A 50 1.57 5.57 24.23
CA VAL A 50 0.74 4.77 25.14
C VAL A 50 1.54 3.62 25.76
N ALA A 51 2.32 2.90 24.96
CA ALA A 51 3.14 1.78 25.44
C ALA A 51 4.19 2.25 26.46
N GLU A 52 4.87 3.37 26.23
CA GLU A 52 5.86 3.91 27.16
C GLU A 52 5.24 4.30 28.52
N MET A 53 3.99 4.77 28.54
CA MET A 53 3.28 5.07 29.80
C MET A 53 2.97 3.79 30.59
N PHE A 54 2.59 2.71 29.92
CA PHE A 54 2.26 1.44 30.58
C PHE A 54 3.50 0.61 30.93
N ASP A 55 4.58 0.74 30.18
CA ASP A 55 5.86 0.11 30.45
C ASP A 55 6.68 0.84 31.54
N GLY A 56 6.17 1.96 32.08
CA GLY A 56 6.87 2.77 33.08
C GLY A 56 8.08 3.55 32.54
N LYS A 57 8.30 3.56 31.22
CA LYS A 57 9.37 4.32 30.55
C LYS A 57 9.06 5.82 30.48
N ARG A 58 7.79 6.18 30.66
CA ARG A 58 7.28 7.54 30.76
C ARG A 58 6.27 7.60 31.90
N ALA A 59 6.24 8.71 32.64
CA ALA A 59 5.18 8.96 33.61
C ALA A 59 3.80 8.96 32.92
N TYR A 60 2.79 8.42 33.60
CA TYR A 60 1.43 8.49 33.08
C TYR A 60 0.94 9.94 33.04
N ASP A 61 0.51 10.37 31.86
CA ASP A 61 -0.12 11.67 31.63
C ASP A 61 -1.51 11.43 31.00
N PRO A 62 -2.61 11.71 31.72
CA PRO A 62 -3.97 11.52 31.21
C PRO A 62 -4.23 12.29 29.91
N ALA A 63 -3.70 13.51 29.78
CA ALA A 63 -3.92 14.36 28.61
C ALA A 63 -3.18 13.80 27.39
N GLY A 64 -1.91 13.44 27.56
CA GLY A 64 -1.10 12.78 26.53
C GLY A 64 -1.66 11.43 26.12
N PHE A 65 -2.18 10.63 27.07
CA PHE A 65 -2.85 9.37 26.78
C PHE A 65 -4.08 9.58 25.90
N LYS A 66 -4.97 10.53 26.30
CA LYS A 66 -6.16 10.86 25.52
C LYS A 66 -5.81 11.32 24.11
N ALA A 67 -4.83 12.22 23.98
CA ALA A 67 -4.38 12.71 22.68
C ALA A 67 -3.85 11.59 21.77
N ALA A 68 -3.06 10.65 22.33
CA ALA A 68 -2.58 9.49 21.58
C ALA A 68 -3.73 8.56 21.16
N ALA A 69 -4.69 8.32 22.05
CA ALA A 69 -5.87 7.51 21.75
C ALA A 69 -6.75 8.15 20.66
N GLU A 70 -6.96 9.47 20.70
CA GLU A 70 -7.67 10.20 19.66
C GLU A 70 -6.92 10.17 18.32
N ALA A 71 -5.59 10.27 18.34
CA ALA A 71 -4.76 10.17 17.14
C ALA A 71 -4.87 8.79 16.48
N LEU A 72 -4.93 7.72 17.27
CA LEU A 72 -5.22 6.36 16.79
C LEU A 72 -6.63 6.26 16.22
N ARG A 73 -7.65 6.69 16.99
CA ARG A 73 -9.06 6.66 16.56
C ARG A 73 -9.29 7.38 15.22
N ALA A 74 -8.61 8.50 14.98
CA ALA A 74 -8.75 9.26 13.74
C ALA A 74 -8.19 8.54 12.50
N ARG A 75 -7.34 7.52 12.69
CA ARG A 75 -6.58 6.85 11.61
C ARG A 75 -6.85 5.35 11.51
N THR A 76 -7.77 4.82 12.30
CA THR A 76 -8.20 3.42 12.25
C THR A 76 -9.56 3.27 11.58
N GLY A 77 -10.02 2.02 11.42
CA GLY A 77 -11.34 1.73 10.86
C GLY A 77 -11.44 2.09 9.38
N SER A 78 -12.53 2.76 9.00
CA SER A 78 -12.79 3.12 7.59
C SER A 78 -11.74 4.04 6.99
N ALA A 79 -11.14 4.94 7.79
CA ALA A 79 -10.06 5.81 7.34
C ALA A 79 -8.87 4.98 6.87
N LEU A 80 -8.46 3.99 7.67
CA LEU A 80 -7.39 3.07 7.31
C LEU A 80 -7.71 2.23 6.09
N ILE A 81 -8.93 1.67 6.02
CA ILE A 81 -9.36 0.84 4.88
C ILE A 81 -9.30 1.65 3.57
N GLY A 82 -9.70 2.92 3.61
CA GLY A 82 -9.64 3.82 2.46
C GLY A 82 -8.23 4.09 1.94
N GLU A 83 -7.19 3.84 2.73
CA GLU A 83 -5.80 3.99 2.31
C GLU A 83 -5.31 2.82 1.44
N PHE A 84 -6.10 1.74 1.22
CA PHE A 84 -5.73 0.54 0.44
C PHE A 84 -6.57 0.32 -0.85
N PRO A 85 -6.55 1.25 -1.82
CA PRO A 85 -7.18 1.01 -3.10
C PRO A 85 -6.44 -0.05 -3.93
N ALA A 86 -7.17 -0.70 -4.83
CA ALA A 86 -6.61 -1.69 -5.75
C ALA A 86 -5.44 -1.09 -6.56
N GLY A 87 -4.39 -1.89 -6.80
CA GLY A 87 -3.20 -1.46 -7.54
C GLY A 87 -2.17 -0.66 -6.72
N THR A 88 -2.37 -0.50 -5.41
CA THR A 88 -1.41 0.18 -4.51
C THR A 88 -0.74 -0.77 -3.51
N LEU A 89 -0.75 -2.06 -3.82
CA LEU A 89 -0.07 -3.12 -3.07
C LEU A 89 1.29 -3.44 -3.72
N GLY A 90 2.20 -4.07 -2.98
CA GLY A 90 3.56 -4.36 -3.45
C GLY A 90 4.51 -3.18 -3.26
N ALA A 91 5.71 -3.24 -3.85
CA ALA A 91 6.67 -2.14 -3.75
C ALA A 91 6.12 -0.88 -4.43
N PRO A 92 6.24 0.32 -3.83
CA PRO A 92 7.01 0.66 -2.62
C PRO A 92 6.21 0.59 -1.30
N SER A 93 4.96 0.13 -1.33
CA SER A 93 4.03 0.17 -0.19
C SER A 93 4.40 -0.76 0.97
N GLY A 94 5.00 -1.90 0.70
CA GLY A 94 5.22 -2.96 1.70
C GLY A 94 3.95 -3.71 2.13
N ALA A 95 2.77 -3.31 1.65
CA ALA A 95 1.52 -4.06 1.81
C ALA A 95 1.47 -5.23 0.82
N LYS A 96 0.84 -6.33 1.25
CA LYS A 96 0.72 -7.58 0.50
C LYS A 96 -0.75 -7.87 0.20
#